data_AF-A0A914EXT4-F1
#
_entry.id   AF-A0A914EXT4-F1
#
_cell.length_a   1.000
_cell.length_b   1.000
_cell.length_c   1.000
_cell.angle_alpha   90.00
_cell.angle_beta   90.00
_cell.angle_gamma   90.00
#
_symmetry.space_group_name_H-M   'P 1'
#
loop_
_entity.id
_entity.type
_entity.pdbx_description
1 polymer ?
#
loop_
_entity_poly.entity_id
_entity_poly.type
_entity_poly.pdbx_seq_one_letter_code
_entity_poly.pdbx_strand_id
1 'polypeptide(L)'
;MLLVATLVTVIAKPSNPFCKACSQIIDDIKDHFHNDFTNVTPKQLRKELEHECKEFLGGFEESLCVDAVNKNAAKLLNFLQKKGTLKQDCDALSIGIC
;
A
#
# COMPACT_ATOMS: atom_id res chain seq x y z
N MET A 1 -8.44 47.10 12.53
CA MET A 1 -8.28 45.66 12.83
C MET A 1 -8.44 44.92 11.50
N LEU A 2 -7.33 44.49 10.87
CA LEU A 2 -7.38 43.69 9.64
C LEU A 2 -7.45 42.21 10.05
N LEU A 3 -8.57 41.55 9.77
CA LEU A 3 -8.73 40.10 9.88
C LEU A 3 -8.16 39.46 8.62
N VAL A 4 -6.95 38.91 8.71
CA VAL A 4 -6.36 38.09 7.65
C VAL A 4 -6.95 36.69 7.79
N ALA A 5 -7.97 36.37 6.99
CA ALA A 5 -8.48 35.02 6.85
C ALA A 5 -7.50 34.21 6.01
N THR A 6 -6.62 33.44 6.66
CA THR A 6 -5.78 32.45 5.99
C THR A 6 -6.67 31.32 5.47
N LEU A 7 -6.98 31.32 4.18
CA LEU A 7 -7.54 30.16 3.50
C LEU A 7 -6.51 29.04 3.56
N VAL A 8 -6.75 28.06 4.43
CA VAL A 8 -6.08 26.76 4.33
C VAL A 8 -6.70 26.05 3.14
N THR A 9 -6.10 26.23 1.97
CA THR A 9 -6.42 25.40 0.80
C THR A 9 -5.98 23.98 1.12
N VAL A 10 -6.94 23.14 1.50
CA VAL A 10 -6.74 21.69 1.54
C VAL A 10 -6.51 21.28 0.10
N ILE A 11 -5.23 21.19 -0.29
CA ILE A 11 -4.84 20.63 -1.58
C ILE A 11 -5.18 19.15 -1.47
N ALA A 12 -6.37 18.76 -1.94
CA ALA A 12 -6.70 17.35 -2.12
C ALA A 12 -5.63 16.80 -3.08
N LYS A 13 -4.70 16.00 -2.55
CA LYS A 13 -3.71 15.30 -3.36
C LYS A 13 -4.50 14.55 -4.43
N PRO A 14 -4.19 14.70 -5.73
CA PRO A 14 -4.86 13.91 -6.75
C PRO A 14 -4.73 12.45 -6.34
N SER A 15 -5.87 11.78 -6.19
CA SER A 15 -5.95 10.37 -5.81
C SER A 15 -5.11 9.59 -6.81
N ASN A 16 -3.90 9.21 -6.38
CA ASN A 16 -2.92 8.56 -7.22
C ASN A 16 -3.57 7.25 -7.72
N PRO A 17 -3.57 6.93 -9.03
CA PRO A 17 -4.16 5.68 -9.53
C PRO A 17 -3.62 4.44 -8.79
N PHE A 18 -2.37 4.52 -8.33
CA PHE A 18 -1.75 3.52 -7.47
C PHE A 18 -2.40 3.34 -6.09
N CYS A 19 -3.11 4.33 -5.55
CA CYS A 19 -3.78 4.22 -4.26
C CYS A 19 -4.97 3.27 -4.32
N LYS A 20 -5.72 3.29 -5.43
CA LYS A 20 -6.82 2.34 -5.66
C LYS A 20 -6.28 0.92 -5.85
N ALA A 21 -5.24 0.77 -6.67
CA ALA A 21 -4.58 -0.52 -6.86
C ALA A 21 -3.98 -1.06 -5.56
N CYS A 22 -3.29 -0.22 -4.79
CA CYS A 22 -2.73 -0.61 -3.51
C CYS A 22 -3.82 -1.04 -2.52
N SER A 23 -4.93 -0.28 -2.45
CA SER A 23 -6.04 -0.64 -1.57
C SER A 23 -6.55 -2.04 -1.88
N GLN A 24 -6.77 -2.33 -3.16
CA GLN A 24 -7.25 -3.63 -3.63
C GLN A 24 -6.24 -4.75 -3.35
N ILE A 25 -4.96 -4.55 -3.71
CA ILE A 25 -3.88 -5.51 -3.42
C ILE A 25 -3.78 -5.81 -1.92
N ILE A 26 -3.84 -4.80 -1.05
CA ILE A 26 -3.75 -5.01 0.40
C ILE A 26 -4.98 -5.74 0.95
N ASP A 27 -6.18 -5.41 0.45
CA ASP A 27 -7.40 -6.10 0.85
C ASP A 27 -7.37 -7.58 0.42
N ASP A 28 -6.91 -7.88 -0.80
CA ASP A 28 -6.78 -9.26 -1.30
C ASP A 28 -5.72 -10.04 -0.52
N ILE A 29 -4.60 -9.41 -0.16
CA ILE A 29 -3.60 -9.99 0.75
C ILE A 29 -4.18 -10.27 2.13
N LYS A 30 -4.98 -9.36 2.68
CA LYS A 30 -5.65 -9.57 3.97
C LYS A 30 -6.64 -10.72 3.89
N ASP A 31 -7.34 -10.86 2.77
CA ASP A 31 -8.30 -11.95 2.58
C ASP A 31 -7.58 -13.31 2.42
N HIS A 32 -6.51 -13.36 1.61
CA HIS A 32 -5.66 -14.54 1.40
C HIS A 32 -5.11 -15.09 2.72
N PHE A 33 -4.60 -14.20 3.59
CA PHE A 33 -4.07 -14.59 4.90
C PHE A 33 -5.13 -14.57 6.01
N HIS A 34 -6.42 -14.39 5.69
CA HIS A 34 -7.52 -14.32 6.65
C HIS A 34 -7.29 -13.33 7.81
N ASN A 35 -6.65 -12.20 7.50
CA ASN A 35 -6.20 -11.18 8.45
C ASN A 35 -5.27 -11.69 9.57
N ASP A 36 -4.64 -12.87 9.40
CA ASP A 36 -3.67 -13.44 10.33
C ASP A 36 -2.27 -13.53 9.71
N PHE A 37 -1.41 -12.62 10.15
CA PHE A 37 -0.02 -12.51 9.69
C PHE A 37 1.00 -13.06 10.71
N THR A 38 0.53 -13.72 11.78
CA THR A 38 1.38 -14.13 12.92
C THR A 38 2.51 -15.07 12.49
N ASN A 39 2.21 -15.98 11.55
CA ASN A 39 3.16 -16.97 11.04
C ASN A 39 3.62 -16.68 9.60
N VAL A 40 3.25 -15.53 9.05
CA VAL A 40 3.62 -15.15 7.68
C VAL A 40 5.05 -14.64 7.69
N THR A 41 5.88 -15.18 6.80
CA THR A 41 7.25 -14.70 6.58
C THR A 41 7.29 -13.59 5.53
N PRO A 42 8.31 -12.71 5.55
CA PRO A 42 8.47 -11.71 4.49
C PRO A 42 8.52 -12.31 3.08
N LYS A 43 9.09 -13.53 2.95
CA LYS A 43 9.17 -14.24 1.66
C LYS A 43 7.80 -14.70 1.17
N GLN A 44 6.94 -15.21 2.05
CA GLN A 44 5.57 -15.61 1.70
C GLN A 44 4.75 -14.39 1.32
N LEU A 45 4.77 -13.34 2.16
CA LEU A 45 4.05 -12.11 1.87
C LEU A 45 4.49 -11.49 0.54
N ARG A 46 5.80 -11.42 0.30
CA ARG A 46 6.35 -10.89 -0.95
C ARG A 46 5.86 -11.65 -2.17
N LYS A 47 5.87 -12.99 -2.11
CA LYS A 47 5.44 -13.83 -3.23
C LYS A 47 3.98 -13.55 -3.60
N GLU A 48 3.13 -13.39 -2.58
CA GLU A 48 1.72 -13.11 -2.81
C GLU A 48 1.51 -11.69 -3.34
N LEU A 49 2.18 -10.69 -2.76
CA LEU A 49 2.13 -9.32 -3.28
C LEU A 49 2.62 -9.21 -4.74
N GLU A 50 3.65 -9.97 -5.12
CA GLU A 50 4.11 -10.04 -6.51
C GLU A 50 3.08 -10.67 -7.44
N HIS A 51 2.30 -11.64 -6.95
CA HIS A 51 1.19 -12.22 -7.71
C HIS A 51 0.11 -11.17 -7.93
N GLU A 52 -0.33 -10.49 -6.86
CA GLU A 52 -1.35 -9.43 -6.93
C GLU A 52 -0.92 -8.27 -7.83
N CYS A 53 0.35 -7.85 -7.78
CA CYS A 53 0.88 -6.84 -8.70
C CYS A 53 0.72 -7.23 -10.18
N LYS A 54 0.83 -8.52 -10.51
CA LYS A 54 0.75 -9.04 -11.89
C LYS A 54 -0.68 -9.25 -12.36
N GLU A 55 -1.57 -9.60 -11.45
CA GLU A 55 -3.01 -9.76 -11.74
C GLU A 55 -3.67 -8.39 -11.97
N PHE A 56 -3.33 -7.39 -11.15
CA PHE A 56 -4.00 -6.09 -11.16
C PHE A 56 -3.35 -5.01 -11.99
N LEU A 57 -2.05 -5.13 -12.29
CA LEU A 57 -1.30 -4.13 -13.04
C LEU A 57 -0.66 -4.74 -14.28
N GLY A 58 -0.27 -3.87 -15.22
CA GLY A 58 0.43 -4.29 -16.42
C GLY A 58 1.55 -3.34 -16.79
N GLY A 59 2.54 -3.86 -17.51
CA GLY A 59 3.63 -3.06 -18.08
C GLY A 59 4.48 -2.36 -17.01
N PHE A 60 4.57 -1.03 -17.09
CA PHE A 60 5.43 -0.26 -16.19
C PHE A 60 4.94 -0.27 -14.73
N GLU A 61 3.62 -0.26 -14.53
CA GLU A 61 3.02 -0.20 -13.18
C GLU A 61 3.24 -1.51 -12.42
N GLU A 62 3.15 -2.65 -13.12
CA GLU A 62 3.53 -3.96 -12.58
C GLU A 62 4.99 -3.95 -12.10
N SER A 63 5.91 -3.47 -12.95
CA SER A 63 7.33 -3.44 -12.62
C SER A 63 7.63 -2.57 -11.39
N LEU A 64 6.98 -1.41 -11.28
CA LEU A 64 7.09 -0.55 -10.10
C LEU A 64 6.53 -1.23 -8.84
N CYS A 65 5.39 -1.91 -8.95
CA CYS A 65 4.77 -2.63 -7.84
C CYS A 65 5.67 -3.77 -7.35
N VAL A 66 6.20 -4.59 -8.27
CA VAL A 66 7.10 -5.69 -7.95
C VAL A 66 8.40 -5.19 -7.29
N ASP A 67 8.98 -4.09 -7.78
CA ASP A 67 10.18 -3.48 -7.17
C ASP A 67 9.88 -2.96 -5.76
N ALA A 68 8.75 -2.28 -5.58
CA ALA A 68 8.29 -1.77 -4.30
C ALA A 68 8.06 -2.89 -3.27
N VAL A 69 7.42 -3.99 -3.69
CA VAL A 69 7.19 -5.19 -2.90
C VAL A 69 8.51 -5.85 -2.50
N ASN A 70 9.46 -5.98 -3.44
CA ASN A 70 10.78 -6.54 -3.17
C ASN A 70 11.57 -5.75 -2.12
N LYS A 71 11.42 -4.42 -2.10
CA LYS A 71 12.09 -3.54 -1.15
C LYS A 71 11.39 -3.47 0.21
N ASN A 72 10.06 -3.54 0.22
CA ASN A 72 9.28 -3.13 1.39
C ASN A 72 8.44 -4.24 2.05
N ALA A 73 8.38 -5.46 1.51
CA ALA A 73 7.55 -6.54 2.07
C ALA A 73 7.80 -6.80 3.57
N ALA A 74 9.04 -6.74 4.05
CA ALA A 74 9.34 -6.92 5.47
C ALA A 74 8.78 -5.78 6.34
N LYS A 75 8.80 -4.55 5.83
CA LYS A 75 8.23 -3.39 6.52
C LYS A 75 6.71 -3.47 6.55
N LEU A 76 6.09 -3.81 5.41
CA LEU A 76 4.64 -4.03 5.32
C LEU A 76 4.18 -5.14 6.27
N LEU A 77 4.88 -6.28 6.32
CA LEU A 77 4.53 -7.37 7.23
C LEU A 77 4.45 -6.92 8.68
N ASN A 78 5.37 -6.06 9.12
CA ASN A 78 5.37 -5.51 10.47
C ASN A 78 4.11 -4.66 10.74
N PHE A 79 3.64 -3.89 9.76
CA PHE A 79 2.38 -3.15 9.89
C PHE A 79 1.17 -4.08 9.91
N LEU A 80 1.12 -5.08 9.01
CA LEU A 80 0.03 -6.06 8.95
C LEU A 80 -0.08 -6.87 10.24
N GLN A 81 1.05 -7.31 10.81
CA GLN A 81 1.09 -8.01 12.11
C GLN A 81 0.64 -7.13 13.28
N LYS A 82 0.78 -5.81 13.16
CA LYS A 82 0.29 -4.84 14.15
C LYS A 82 -1.13 -4.36 13.87
N LYS A 83 -1.82 -4.94 12.88
CA LYS A 83 -3.14 -4.48 12.41
C LYS A 83 -3.11 -3.00 12.00
N GLY A 84 -2.10 -2.63 11.21
CA GLY A 84 -1.97 -1.32 10.60
C GLY A 84 -3.20 -0.93 9.78
N THR A 85 -3.39 0.37 9.61
CA THR A 85 -4.44 0.90 8.72
C THR A 85 -4.04 0.71 7.26
N LEU A 86 -5.03 0.63 6.36
CA LEU A 86 -4.80 0.56 4.91
C LEU A 86 -3.84 1.64 4.41
N LYS A 87 -3.95 2.85 4.97
CA LYS A 87 -3.03 3.95 4.66
C LYS A 87 -1.59 3.62 5.03
N GLN A 88 -1.36 3.10 6.24
CA GLN A 88 -0.01 2.70 6.70
C GLN A 88 0.55 1.55 5.88
N ASP A 89 -0.30 0.59 5.50
CA ASP A 89 0.09 -0.55 4.68
C ASP A 89 0.52 -0.09 3.26
N CYS A 90 -0.25 0.80 2.64
CA CYS A 90 0.09 1.40 1.35
C CYS A 90 1.32 2.33 1.40
N ASP A 91 1.44 3.14 2.45
CA ASP A 91 2.63 3.96 2.71
C ASP A 91 3.88 3.09 2.90
N ALA A 92 3.74 1.94 3.55
CA ALA A 92 4.85 1.02 3.79
C ALA A 92 5.43 0.48 2.48
N LEU A 93 4.57 0.16 1.50
CA LEU A 93 5.01 -0.29 0.19
C LEU A 93 5.57 0.84 -0.68
N SER A 94 5.34 2.11 -0.34
CA SER A 94 5.81 3.27 -1.12
C SER A 94 5.28 3.30 -2.57
N ILE A 95 4.22 2.55 -2.89
CA ILE A 95 3.61 2.51 -4.24
C ILE A 95 2.66 3.69 -4.46
N GLY A 96 2.40 4.50 -3.44
CA GLY A 96 1.64 5.72 -3.56
C GLY A 96 1.42 6.32 -2.18
N ILE A 97 1.64 7.62 -2.05
CA ILE A 97 1.18 8.36 -0.86
C ILE A 97 -0.35 8.40 -0.97
N CYS A 98 -1.00 7.44 -0.33
CA CYS A 98 -2.34 7.62 0.23
C CYS A 98 -2.19 8.38 1.57
#